data_AF-A0A518I5Z0-F1
#
_entry.id   AF-A0A518I5Z0-F1
#
_cell.length_a   1.000
_cell.length_b   1.000
_cell.length_c   1.000
_cell.angle_alpha   90.00
_cell.angle_beta   90.00
_cell.angle_gamma   90.00
#
_symmetry.space_group_name_H-M   'P 1'
#
loop_
_entity.id
_entity.type
_entity.pdbx_description
1 polymer ?
#
loop_
_entity_poly.entity_id
_entity_poly.type
_entity_poly.pdbx_seq_one_letter_code
_entity_poly.pdbx_strand_id
1 'polypeptide(L)'
;MEPFLVLGALTGGAWWIGKRLYQASRSANERRTLQRNQETAATQRLAQNRLQRQRQNRERQQRQIQLNKKYRELQVALLQIGQAPDFQRAASCAEAARDVPLASRQRQYRRFRPQLVRHFVKRLRAGTDTQTLLDSLTTLVEALGIASFEASYIQQEASRQGQHRTQRPTENFSATLERMQQEHTDRTAALNQASLDPETKQQLLEAQNQRLVESLMEMTLGNQGDTA
;
A
#
# COMPACT_ATOMS: atom_id res chain seq x y z
N MET A 1 31.14 -34.19 -105.29
CA MET A 1 30.19 -34.49 -104.20
C MET A 1 30.67 -33.78 -102.94
N GLU A 2 29.98 -32.69 -102.64
CA GLU A 2 29.84 -31.87 -101.42
C GLU A 2 30.34 -32.45 -100.07
N PRO A 3 31.27 -31.76 -99.37
CA PRO A 3 31.32 -31.79 -97.92
C PRO A 3 31.54 -30.38 -97.32
N PHE A 4 30.51 -29.53 -97.30
CA PHE A 4 30.64 -28.18 -96.70
C PHE A 4 29.52 -27.75 -95.74
N LEU A 5 28.68 -28.67 -95.25
CA LEU A 5 27.47 -28.30 -94.50
C LEU A 5 27.37 -28.83 -93.06
N VAL A 6 28.48 -28.94 -92.30
CA VAL A 6 28.41 -29.39 -90.88
C VAL A 6 29.06 -28.42 -89.87
N LEU A 7 29.78 -27.39 -90.30
CA LEU A 7 30.51 -26.49 -89.39
C LEU A 7 29.75 -25.24 -88.91
N GLY A 8 28.49 -25.03 -89.33
CA GLY A 8 27.69 -23.86 -88.96
C GLY A 8 26.77 -24.01 -87.73
N ALA A 9 26.51 -25.22 -87.27
CA ALA A 9 25.50 -25.48 -86.23
C ALA A 9 26.03 -25.43 -84.77
N LEU A 10 27.35 -25.51 -84.56
CA LEU A 10 27.95 -25.57 -83.22
C LEU A 10 28.22 -24.19 -82.60
N THR A 11 28.28 -23.12 -83.40
CA THR A 11 28.58 -21.76 -82.89
C THR A 11 27.34 -21.04 -82.36
N GLY A 12 26.15 -21.28 -82.94
CA GLY A 12 24.89 -20.65 -82.51
C GLY A 12 24.35 -21.14 -81.15
N GLY A 13 24.52 -22.44 -80.86
CA GLY A 13 24.08 -23.04 -79.59
C GLY A 13 24.86 -22.50 -78.38
N ALA A 14 26.18 -22.31 -78.53
CA ALA A 14 27.04 -21.80 -77.47
C ALA A 14 26.70 -20.36 -77.06
N TRP A 15 26.37 -19.50 -78.03
CA TRP A 15 25.97 -18.11 -77.77
C TRP A 15 24.61 -18.03 -77.04
N TRP A 16 23.65 -18.88 -77.41
CA TRP A 16 22.34 -18.92 -76.76
C TRP A 16 22.43 -19.47 -75.32
N ILE A 17 23.22 -20.52 -75.09
CA ILE A 17 23.49 -21.08 -73.75
C ILE A 17 24.20 -20.04 -72.88
N GLY A 18 25.22 -19.35 -73.41
CA GLY A 18 25.94 -18.28 -72.70
C GLY A 18 25.03 -17.11 -72.31
N LYS A 19 24.17 -16.65 -73.22
CA LYS A 19 23.20 -15.56 -72.94
C LYS A 19 22.18 -15.96 -71.87
N ARG A 20 21.72 -17.22 -71.88
CA ARG A 20 20.77 -17.74 -70.89
C ARG A 20 21.41 -17.90 -69.51
N LEU A 21 22.66 -18.34 -69.44
CA LEU A 21 23.44 -18.40 -68.19
C LEU A 21 23.77 -16.99 -67.65
N TYR A 22 24.04 -16.01 -68.52
CA TYR A 22 24.24 -14.61 -68.13
C TYR A 22 22.95 -13.99 -67.56
N GLN A 23 21.80 -14.22 -68.19
CA GLN A 23 20.51 -13.76 -67.66
C GLN A 23 20.10 -14.49 -66.36
N ALA A 24 20.39 -15.78 -66.24
CA ALA A 24 20.16 -16.56 -65.02
C ALA A 24 21.05 -16.11 -63.85
N SER A 25 22.34 -15.82 -64.11
CA SER A 25 23.26 -15.31 -63.08
C SER A 25 22.94 -13.88 -62.65
N ARG A 26 22.51 -13.01 -63.57
CA ARG A 26 22.06 -11.65 -63.26
C ARG A 26 20.81 -11.65 -62.37
N SER A 27 19.79 -12.44 -62.73
CA SER A 27 18.56 -12.58 -61.93
C SER A 27 18.81 -13.27 -60.58
N ALA A 28 19.74 -14.23 -60.49
CA ALA A 28 20.15 -14.83 -59.22
C ALA A 28 20.90 -13.84 -58.31
N ASN A 29 21.76 -12.99 -58.88
CA ASN A 29 22.44 -11.94 -58.13
C ASN A 29 21.48 -10.84 -57.65
N GLU A 30 20.51 -10.42 -58.47
CA GLU A 30 19.48 -9.46 -58.07
C GLU A 30 18.58 -9.99 -56.93
N ARG A 31 18.22 -11.28 -56.96
CA ARG A 31 17.47 -11.90 -55.84
C ARG A 31 18.28 -11.93 -54.55
N ARG A 32 19.59 -12.24 -54.63
CA ARG A 32 20.49 -12.25 -53.46
C ARG A 32 20.69 -10.84 -52.88
N THR A 33 20.79 -9.80 -53.71
CA THR A 33 20.92 -8.42 -53.21
C THR A 33 19.61 -7.93 -52.58
N LEU A 34 18.46 -8.25 -53.17
CA LEU A 34 17.15 -7.95 -52.58
C LEU A 34 16.96 -8.67 -51.24
N GLN A 35 17.33 -9.94 -51.12
CA GLN A 35 17.28 -10.69 -49.86
C GLN A 35 18.19 -10.07 -48.79
N ARG A 36 19.45 -9.77 -49.11
CA ARG A 36 20.37 -9.08 -48.17
C ARG A 36 19.82 -7.71 -47.74
N ASN A 37 19.27 -6.94 -48.67
CA ASN A 37 18.66 -5.65 -48.35
C ASN A 37 17.44 -5.81 -47.43
N GLN A 38 16.59 -6.81 -47.67
CA GLN A 38 15.46 -7.11 -46.79
C GLN A 38 15.91 -7.56 -45.39
N GLU A 39 16.96 -8.37 -45.28
CA GLU A 39 17.54 -8.78 -44.00
C GLU A 39 18.14 -7.60 -43.23
N THR A 40 18.86 -6.70 -43.92
CA THR A 40 19.38 -5.46 -43.29
C THR A 40 18.25 -4.52 -42.85
N ALA A 41 17.19 -4.37 -43.64
CA ALA A 41 16.03 -3.56 -43.27
C ALA A 41 15.29 -4.17 -42.07
N ALA A 42 15.14 -5.50 -42.02
CA ALA A 42 14.52 -6.20 -40.90
C ALA A 42 15.34 -6.05 -39.61
N THR A 43 16.66 -6.23 -39.68
CA THR A 43 17.56 -6.04 -38.52
C THR A 43 17.58 -4.59 -38.03
N GLN A 44 17.58 -3.60 -38.94
CA GLN A 44 17.45 -2.18 -38.59
C GLN A 44 16.13 -1.88 -37.88
N ARG A 45 14.99 -2.42 -38.37
CA ARG A 45 13.68 -2.26 -37.70
C ARG A 45 13.68 -2.87 -36.30
N LEU A 46 14.27 -4.06 -36.12
CA LEU A 46 14.39 -4.69 -34.80
C LEU A 46 15.24 -3.86 -33.85
N ALA A 47 16.37 -3.30 -34.31
CA ALA A 47 17.21 -2.41 -33.50
C ALA A 47 16.46 -1.13 -33.10
N GLN A 48 15.75 -0.49 -34.03
CA GLN A 48 14.92 0.68 -33.74
C GLN A 48 13.81 0.37 -32.72
N ASN A 49 13.11 -0.75 -32.88
CA ASN A 49 12.07 -1.19 -31.94
C ASN A 49 12.65 -1.45 -30.54
N ARG A 50 13.85 -2.05 -30.44
CA ARG A 50 14.54 -2.25 -29.15
C ARG A 50 14.88 -0.91 -28.49
N LEU A 51 15.42 0.05 -29.25
CA LEU A 51 15.74 1.39 -28.73
C LEU A 51 14.50 2.13 -28.25
N GLN A 52 13.40 2.07 -29.01
CA GLN A 52 12.12 2.68 -28.60
C GLN A 52 11.58 2.07 -27.30
N ARG A 53 11.58 0.74 -27.19
CA ARG A 53 11.17 0.04 -25.95
C ARG A 53 12.06 0.42 -24.77
N GLN A 54 13.38 0.52 -24.97
CA GLN A 54 14.30 0.96 -23.92
C GLN A 54 14.00 2.38 -23.45
N ARG A 55 13.73 3.32 -24.37
CA ARG A 55 13.35 4.70 -24.02
C ARG A 55 12.05 4.74 -23.22
N GLN A 56 11.01 4.05 -23.69
CA GLN A 56 9.73 3.97 -22.99
C GLN A 56 9.89 3.36 -21.58
N ASN A 57 10.71 2.31 -21.44
CA ASN A 57 10.97 1.71 -20.14
C ASN A 57 11.71 2.66 -19.20
N ARG A 58 12.71 3.40 -19.70
CA ARG A 58 13.43 4.42 -18.91
C ARG A 58 12.51 5.55 -18.46
N GLU A 59 11.67 6.06 -19.34
CA GLU A 59 10.67 7.09 -18.99
C GLU A 59 9.69 6.60 -17.92
N ARG A 60 9.18 5.37 -18.07
CA ARG A 60 8.31 4.74 -17.05
C ARG A 60 9.03 4.60 -15.71
N GLN A 61 10.27 4.14 -15.71
CA GLN A 61 11.09 4.02 -14.49
C GLN A 61 11.32 5.38 -13.83
N GLN A 62 11.67 6.41 -14.60
CA GLN A 62 11.87 7.77 -14.09
C GLN A 62 10.59 8.33 -13.47
N ARG A 63 9.44 8.18 -14.15
CA ARG A 63 8.13 8.56 -13.59
C ARG A 63 7.84 7.82 -12.28
N GLN A 64 8.10 6.51 -12.23
CA GLN A 64 7.87 5.72 -11.02
C GLN A 64 8.78 6.16 -9.87
N ILE A 65 10.05 6.48 -10.14
CA ILE A 65 10.98 7.03 -9.13
C ILE A 65 10.46 8.37 -8.60
N GLN A 66 10.00 9.27 -9.47
CA GLN A 66 9.44 10.57 -9.06
C GLN A 66 8.18 10.41 -8.20
N LEU A 67 7.25 9.53 -8.58
CA LEU A 67 6.05 9.25 -7.78
C LEU A 67 6.39 8.63 -6.43
N ASN A 68 7.35 7.70 -6.38
CA ASN A 68 7.82 7.10 -5.14
C ASN A 68 8.49 8.13 -4.23
N LYS A 69 9.23 9.09 -4.79
CA LYS A 69 9.83 10.20 -4.03
C LYS A 69 8.74 11.05 -3.36
N LYS A 70 7.74 11.50 -4.12
CA LYS A 70 6.59 12.27 -3.60
C LYS A 70 5.83 11.49 -2.52
N TYR A 71 5.60 10.19 -2.74
CA TYR A 71 4.94 9.32 -1.76
C TYR A 71 5.73 9.21 -0.44
N ARG A 72 7.06 9.09 -0.53
CA ARG A 72 7.94 9.05 0.66
C ARG A 72 7.96 10.39 1.38
N GLU A 73 8.04 11.51 0.67
CA GLU A 73 7.99 12.85 1.26
C GLU A 73 6.69 13.07 2.02
N LEU A 74 5.54 12.69 1.44
CA LEU A 74 4.25 12.69 2.13
C LEU A 74 4.28 11.81 3.38
N GLN A 75 4.81 10.58 3.29
CA GLN A 75 4.89 9.68 4.44
C GLN A 75 5.75 10.26 5.58
N VAL A 76 6.89 10.87 5.24
CA VAL A 76 7.76 11.53 6.22
C VAL A 76 7.06 12.72 6.86
N ALA A 77 6.37 13.54 6.07
CA ALA A 77 5.60 14.67 6.60
C ALA A 77 4.53 14.18 7.58
N LEU A 78 3.78 13.12 7.25
CA LEU A 78 2.77 12.52 8.13
C LEU A 78 3.38 11.94 9.41
N LEU A 79 4.55 11.30 9.34
CA LEU A 79 5.27 10.79 10.52
C LEU A 79 5.74 11.92 11.44
N GLN A 80 6.15 13.06 10.87
CA GLN A 80 6.66 14.21 11.61
C GLN A 80 5.56 15.12 12.17
N ILE A 81 4.28 14.83 11.90
CA ILE A 81 3.14 15.61 12.41
C ILE A 81 3.23 15.81 13.92
N GLY A 82 3.67 14.81 14.69
CA GLY A 82 3.79 14.92 16.15
C GLY A 82 4.65 16.09 16.67
N GLN A 83 5.55 16.61 15.83
CA GLN A 83 6.46 17.72 16.12
C GLN A 83 6.05 19.04 15.44
N ALA A 84 5.20 19.00 14.42
CA ALA A 84 4.79 20.18 13.64
C ALA A 84 3.77 21.06 14.40
N PRO A 85 3.80 22.40 14.24
CA PRO A 85 2.83 23.32 14.88
C PRO A 85 1.39 23.05 14.46
N ASP A 86 1.19 22.67 13.21
CA ASP A 86 -0.10 22.45 12.56
C ASP A 86 -0.01 21.35 11.49
N PHE A 87 -1.08 21.16 10.72
CA PHE A 87 -1.13 20.21 9.62
C PHE A 87 -0.68 20.80 8.27
N GLN A 88 -0.31 22.08 8.19
CA GLN A 88 -0.04 22.76 6.92
C GLN A 88 1.14 22.16 6.17
N ARG A 89 2.21 21.79 6.87
CA ARG A 89 3.39 21.15 6.25
C ARG A 89 3.01 19.82 5.59
N ALA A 90 2.18 19.03 6.25
CA ALA A 90 1.68 17.77 5.69
C ALA A 90 0.74 18.04 4.51
N ALA A 91 -0.11 19.08 4.59
CA ALA A 91 -1.00 19.47 3.51
C ALA A 91 -0.23 19.90 2.25
N SER A 92 0.81 20.71 2.40
CA SER A 92 1.71 21.10 1.30
C SER A 92 2.38 19.89 0.65
N CYS A 93 2.81 18.91 1.43
CA CYS A 93 3.36 17.66 0.89
C CYS A 93 2.30 16.79 0.20
N ALA A 94 1.06 16.79 0.69
CA ALA A 94 -0.06 16.09 0.07
C ALA A 94 -0.45 16.70 -1.29
N GLU A 95 -0.46 18.03 -1.38
CA GLU A 95 -0.65 18.78 -2.64
C GLU A 95 0.47 18.47 -3.64
N ALA A 96 1.73 18.51 -3.21
CA ALA A 96 2.87 18.14 -4.06
C ALA A 96 2.78 16.68 -4.57
N ALA A 97 2.12 15.81 -3.80
CA ALA A 97 1.87 14.41 -4.11
C ALA A 97 0.54 14.15 -4.84
N ARG A 98 -0.14 15.17 -5.39
CA ARG A 98 -1.41 15.01 -6.12
C ARG A 98 -1.35 14.00 -7.28
N ASP A 99 -0.20 13.89 -7.93
CA ASP A 99 0.06 12.92 -9.02
C ASP A 99 0.17 11.47 -8.56
N VAL A 100 0.34 11.24 -7.26
CA VAL A 100 0.36 9.89 -6.68
C VAL A 100 -1.05 9.29 -6.76
N PRO A 101 -1.20 8.00 -7.13
CA PRO A 101 -2.51 7.36 -7.21
C PRO A 101 -3.36 7.58 -5.95
N LEU A 102 -4.63 7.93 -6.16
CA LEU A 102 -5.57 8.26 -5.09
C LEU A 102 -5.65 7.17 -4.02
N ALA A 103 -5.71 5.90 -4.44
CA ALA A 103 -5.74 4.75 -3.54
C ALA A 103 -4.51 4.73 -2.59
N SER A 104 -3.33 5.14 -3.07
CA SER A 104 -2.12 5.21 -2.25
C SER A 104 -2.20 6.34 -1.23
N ARG A 105 -2.72 7.53 -1.61
CA ARG A 105 -2.95 8.66 -0.69
C ARG A 105 -3.99 8.32 0.37
N GLN A 106 -5.11 7.70 -0.01
CA GLN A 106 -6.15 7.24 0.91
C GLN A 106 -5.65 6.15 1.87
N ARG A 107 -4.80 5.25 1.40
CA ARG A 107 -4.15 4.26 2.28
C ARG A 107 -3.27 4.93 3.32
N GLN A 108 -2.53 5.98 2.96
CA GLN A 108 -1.74 6.76 3.93
C GLN A 108 -2.65 7.41 4.96
N TYR A 109 -3.74 8.07 4.54
CA TYR A 109 -4.70 8.63 5.49
C TYR A 109 -5.20 7.59 6.50
N ARG A 110 -5.72 6.45 6.01
CA ARG A 110 -6.23 5.38 6.90
C ARG A 110 -5.17 4.90 7.90
N ARG A 111 -3.93 4.75 7.44
CA ARG A 111 -2.80 4.33 8.27
C ARG A 111 -2.43 5.39 9.33
N PHE A 112 -2.45 6.66 8.96
CA PHE A 112 -1.99 7.77 9.80
C PHE A 112 -3.11 8.45 10.59
N ARG A 113 -4.38 8.11 10.34
CA ARG A 113 -5.56 8.67 11.04
C ARG A 113 -5.42 8.66 12.57
N PRO A 114 -4.98 7.56 13.23
CA PRO A 114 -4.78 7.57 14.68
C PRO A 114 -3.73 8.60 15.14
N GLN A 115 -2.70 8.86 14.33
CA GLN A 115 -1.68 9.88 14.63
C GLN A 115 -2.23 11.29 14.44
N LEU A 116 -3.07 11.51 13.42
CA LEU A 116 -3.77 12.79 13.22
C LEU A 116 -4.65 13.14 14.42
N VAL A 117 -5.46 12.19 14.89
CA VAL A 117 -6.30 12.36 16.08
C VAL A 117 -5.45 12.67 17.32
N ARG A 118 -4.39 11.88 17.58
CA ARG A 118 -3.48 12.10 18.71
C ARG A 118 -2.80 13.47 18.65
N HIS A 119 -2.38 13.89 17.47
CA HIS A 119 -1.77 15.21 17.27
C HIS A 119 -2.78 16.33 17.54
N PHE A 120 -4.00 16.17 17.04
CA PHE A 120 -5.08 17.14 17.26
C PHE A 120 -5.34 17.34 18.76
N VAL A 121 -5.49 16.25 19.50
CA VAL A 121 -5.63 16.27 20.97
C VAL A 121 -4.44 16.94 21.65
N LYS A 122 -3.20 16.61 21.23
CA LYS A 122 -1.98 17.21 21.80
C LYS A 122 -1.96 18.72 21.61
N ARG A 123 -2.34 19.22 20.42
CA ARG A 123 -2.35 20.65 20.10
C ARG A 123 -3.44 21.42 20.82
N LEU A 124 -4.64 20.85 20.92
CA LEU A 124 -5.71 21.42 21.74
C LEU A 124 -5.27 21.60 23.20
N ARG A 125 -4.58 20.60 23.77
CA ARG A 125 -4.06 20.69 25.15
C ARG A 125 -2.97 21.73 25.33
N ALA A 126 -2.21 22.01 24.28
CA ALA A 126 -1.21 23.07 24.29
C ALA A 126 -1.82 24.48 24.14
N GLY A 127 -3.15 24.60 24.08
CA GLY A 127 -3.86 25.87 23.93
C GLY A 127 -3.87 26.42 22.50
N THR A 128 -3.64 25.56 21.50
CA THR A 128 -3.75 25.98 20.09
C THR A 128 -5.22 26.24 19.75
N ASP A 129 -5.49 27.30 18.99
CA ASP A 129 -6.84 27.60 18.52
C ASP A 129 -7.45 26.43 17.74
N THR A 130 -8.67 26.06 18.10
CA THR A 130 -9.37 24.90 17.54
C THR A 130 -9.73 25.12 16.08
N GLN A 131 -10.14 26.34 15.72
CA GLN A 131 -10.55 26.64 14.35
C GLN A 131 -9.36 26.59 13.40
N THR A 132 -8.26 27.25 13.76
CA THR A 132 -7.00 27.21 12.99
C THR A 132 -6.51 25.77 12.79
N LEU A 133 -6.61 24.93 13.83
CA LEU A 133 -6.22 23.52 13.76
C LEU A 133 -7.14 22.71 12.83
N LEU A 134 -8.45 22.96 12.90
CA LEU A 134 -9.45 22.30 12.04
C LEU A 134 -9.29 22.71 10.57
N ASP A 135 -9.05 23.99 10.30
CA ASP A 135 -8.85 24.50 8.94
C ASP A 135 -7.61 23.84 8.31
N SER A 136 -6.47 23.83 9.03
CA SER A 136 -5.26 23.17 8.54
C SER A 136 -5.42 21.66 8.35
N LEU A 137 -6.21 20.98 9.20
CA LEU A 137 -6.55 19.57 9.03
C LEU A 137 -7.43 19.35 7.80
N THR A 138 -8.41 20.22 7.57
CA THR A 138 -9.32 20.15 6.42
C THR A 138 -8.52 20.28 5.12
N THR A 139 -7.59 21.25 5.06
CA THR A 139 -6.68 21.38 3.91
C THR A 139 -5.87 20.10 3.66
N LEU A 140 -5.35 19.45 4.72
CA LEU A 140 -4.63 18.18 4.58
C LEU A 140 -5.53 17.07 4.03
N VAL A 141 -6.74 16.93 4.54
CA VAL A 141 -7.69 15.86 4.16
C VAL A 141 -8.13 16.05 2.71
N GLU A 142 -8.43 17.28 2.30
CA GLU A 142 -8.78 17.61 0.90
C GLU A 142 -7.60 17.34 -0.05
N ALA A 143 -6.39 17.75 0.33
CA ALA A 143 -5.17 17.50 -0.44
C ALA A 143 -4.86 16.00 -0.61
N LEU A 144 -5.28 15.15 0.35
CA LEU A 144 -5.19 13.70 0.26
C LEU A 144 -6.26 13.08 -0.66
N GLY A 145 -7.23 13.86 -1.14
CA GLY A 145 -8.36 13.40 -1.94
C GLY A 145 -9.43 12.72 -1.10
N ILE A 146 -9.63 13.20 0.12
CA ILE A 146 -10.62 12.70 1.08
C ILE A 146 -11.65 13.81 1.32
N ALA A 147 -12.87 13.41 1.62
CA ALA A 147 -13.94 14.36 1.87
C ALA A 147 -13.65 15.20 3.12
N SER A 148 -13.89 16.50 3.05
CA SER A 148 -13.59 17.46 4.12
C SER A 148 -14.27 17.15 5.46
N PHE A 149 -15.43 16.50 5.44
CA PHE A 149 -16.14 16.08 6.66
C PHE A 149 -15.31 15.13 7.56
N GLU A 150 -14.31 14.44 7.01
CA GLU A 150 -13.41 13.59 7.80
C GLU A 150 -12.58 14.39 8.81
N ALA A 151 -12.28 15.66 8.52
CA ALA A 151 -11.63 16.56 9.48
C ALA A 151 -12.54 16.79 10.71
N SER A 152 -13.83 17.00 10.48
CA SER A 152 -14.83 17.14 11.55
C SER A 152 -14.97 15.85 12.37
N TYR A 153 -14.92 14.67 11.73
CA TYR A 153 -14.91 13.40 12.47
C TYR A 153 -13.67 13.23 13.34
N ILE A 154 -12.48 13.63 12.87
CA ILE A 154 -11.26 13.63 13.68
C ILE A 154 -11.39 14.58 14.86
N GLN A 155 -11.94 15.78 14.67
CA GLN A 155 -12.22 16.72 15.75
C GLN A 155 -13.16 16.11 16.81
N GLN A 156 -14.28 15.51 16.38
CA GLN A 156 -15.22 14.86 17.29
C GLN A 156 -14.56 13.72 18.09
N GLU A 157 -13.75 12.89 17.42
CA GLU A 157 -13.01 11.80 18.07
C GLU A 157 -11.97 12.34 19.07
N ALA A 158 -11.25 13.41 18.71
CA ALA A 158 -10.30 14.08 19.57
C ALA A 158 -10.98 14.65 20.83
N SER A 159 -12.16 15.28 20.69
CA SER A 159 -12.96 15.79 21.80
C SER A 159 -13.38 14.66 22.76
N ARG A 160 -13.83 13.52 22.24
CA ARG A 160 -14.17 12.33 23.05
C ARG A 160 -12.96 11.80 23.82
N GLN A 161 -11.79 11.71 23.19
CA GLN A 161 -10.55 11.30 23.85
C GLN A 161 -10.07 12.30 24.91
N GLY A 162 -10.36 13.58 24.72
CA GLY A 162 -10.16 14.62 25.73
C GLY A 162 -10.98 14.36 26.99
N GLN A 163 -12.27 14.05 26.83
CA GLN A 163 -13.23 13.84 27.94
C GLN A 163 -12.98 12.54 28.73
N HIS A 164 -12.67 11.42 28.05
CA HIS A 164 -12.49 10.14 28.73
C HIS A 164 -11.19 10.02 29.54
N ARG A 165 -10.16 10.82 29.26
CA ARG A 165 -8.89 10.73 30.02
C ARG A 165 -8.95 11.43 31.38
N THR A 166 -9.82 12.43 31.53
CA THR A 166 -10.21 12.98 32.84
C THR A 166 -11.06 12.02 33.67
N GLN A 167 -11.59 10.96 33.04
CA GLN A 167 -12.28 9.85 33.70
C GLN A 167 -11.43 8.58 33.61
N ARG A 168 -10.13 8.63 33.96
CA ARG A 168 -9.51 7.40 34.45
C ARG A 168 -10.20 7.09 35.77
N PRO A 169 -10.93 5.98 35.90
CA PRO A 169 -11.19 5.49 37.24
C PRO A 169 -9.79 5.21 37.78
N THR A 170 -9.38 5.89 38.86
CA THR A 170 -8.60 5.16 39.86
C THR A 170 -9.50 3.98 40.19
N GLU A 171 -9.23 2.82 39.60
CA GLU A 171 -9.87 1.59 40.01
C GLU A 171 -9.44 1.41 41.46
N ASN A 172 -10.27 1.92 42.36
CA ASN A 172 -10.08 1.74 43.78
C ASN A 172 -10.11 0.22 43.95
N PHE A 173 -9.04 -0.35 44.49
CA PHE A 173 -8.95 -1.79 44.76
C PHE A 173 -10.23 -2.33 45.43
N SER A 174 -10.84 -1.52 46.29
CA SER A 174 -12.16 -1.79 46.89
C SER A 174 -13.29 -1.93 45.88
N ALA A 175 -13.41 -1.03 44.89
CA ALA A 175 -14.43 -1.09 43.85
C ALA A 175 -14.24 -2.28 42.90
N THR A 176 -12.99 -2.68 42.64
CA THR A 176 -12.68 -3.88 41.84
C THR A 176 -13.02 -5.16 42.63
N LEU A 177 -12.71 -5.20 43.92
CA LEU A 177 -13.11 -6.31 44.80
C LEU A 177 -14.62 -6.45 44.94
N GLU A 178 -15.33 -5.34 45.17
CA GLU A 178 -16.80 -5.34 45.27
C GLU A 178 -17.45 -5.85 43.99
N ARG A 179 -16.97 -5.40 42.82
CA ARG A 179 -17.48 -5.88 41.53
C ARG A 179 -17.21 -7.38 41.33
N MET A 180 -16.01 -7.85 41.69
CA MET A 180 -15.64 -9.25 41.56
C MET A 180 -16.47 -10.17 42.49
N GLN A 181 -16.71 -9.73 43.73
CA GLN A 181 -17.59 -10.42 44.66
C GLN A 181 -19.03 -10.46 44.15
N GLN A 182 -19.54 -9.34 43.63
CA GLN A 182 -20.89 -9.26 43.10
C GLN A 182 -21.08 -10.15 41.86
N GLU A 183 -20.10 -10.18 40.96
CA GLU A 183 -20.10 -11.05 39.78
C GLU A 183 -20.06 -12.54 40.16
N HIS A 184 -19.32 -12.90 41.22
CA HIS A 184 -19.31 -14.27 41.76
C HIS A 184 -20.66 -14.65 42.39
N THR A 185 -21.28 -13.75 43.16
CA THR A 185 -22.61 -14.00 43.73
C THR A 185 -23.68 -14.15 42.65
N ASP A 186 -23.62 -13.34 41.59
CA ASP A 186 -24.58 -13.41 40.49
C ASP A 186 -24.43 -14.72 39.70
N ARG A 187 -23.19 -15.14 39.43
CA ARG A 187 -22.90 -16.40 38.73
C ARG A 187 -23.27 -17.63 39.55
N THR A 188 -22.99 -17.62 40.85
CA THR A 188 -23.40 -18.73 41.74
C THR A 188 -24.91 -18.79 41.87
N ALA A 189 -25.60 -17.65 41.96
CA ALA A 189 -27.06 -17.59 41.93
C ALA A 189 -27.63 -18.13 40.61
N ALA A 190 -27.04 -17.75 39.47
CA ALA A 190 -27.45 -18.26 38.15
C ALA A 190 -27.22 -19.77 38.00
N LEU A 191 -26.08 -20.29 38.46
CA LEU A 191 -25.79 -21.73 38.50
C LEU A 191 -26.76 -22.47 39.44
N ASN A 192 -27.18 -21.82 40.52
CA ASN A 192 -28.14 -22.38 41.46
C ASN A 192 -29.56 -22.47 40.90
N GLN A 193 -29.95 -21.52 40.06
CA GLN A 193 -31.25 -21.48 39.39
C GLN A 193 -31.28 -22.32 38.10
N ALA A 194 -30.13 -22.62 37.50
CA ALA A 194 -30.05 -23.47 36.33
C ALA A 194 -30.45 -24.93 36.66
N SER A 195 -31.36 -25.50 35.88
CA SER A 195 -31.70 -26.93 35.93
C SER A 195 -30.58 -27.75 35.28
N LEU A 196 -29.53 -27.99 36.04
CA LEU A 196 -28.38 -28.82 35.68
C LEU A 196 -28.32 -30.06 36.56
N ASP A 197 -27.69 -31.13 36.07
CA ASP A 197 -27.46 -32.34 36.85
C ASP A 197 -26.62 -32.02 38.10
N PRO A 198 -26.94 -32.60 39.27
CA PRO A 198 -26.36 -32.21 40.56
C PRO A 198 -24.83 -32.31 40.58
N GLU A 199 -24.26 -33.32 39.91
CA GLU A 199 -22.82 -33.54 39.81
C GLU A 199 -22.15 -32.46 38.93
N THR A 200 -22.75 -32.13 37.79
CA THR A 200 -22.25 -31.05 36.90
C THR A 200 -22.34 -29.68 37.56
N LYS A 201 -23.40 -29.45 38.33
CA LYS A 201 -23.60 -28.22 39.10
C LYS A 201 -22.52 -28.07 40.17
N GLN A 202 -22.20 -29.16 40.87
CA GLN A 202 -21.15 -29.15 41.89
C GLN A 202 -19.78 -28.87 41.29
N GLN A 203 -19.42 -29.49 40.17
CA GLN A 203 -18.16 -29.21 39.46
C GLN A 203 -18.05 -27.75 38.99
N LEU A 204 -19.15 -27.17 38.48
CA LEU A 204 -19.17 -25.77 38.05
C LEU A 204 -19.04 -24.79 39.21
N LEU A 205 -19.65 -25.09 40.36
CA LEU A 205 -19.49 -24.28 41.57
C LEU A 205 -18.05 -24.34 42.10
N GLU A 206 -17.43 -25.51 42.10
CA GLU A 206 -16.02 -25.67 42.50
C GLU A 206 -15.07 -24.89 41.58
N ALA A 207 -15.28 -24.97 40.26
CA ALA A 207 -14.48 -24.21 39.29
C ALA A 207 -14.65 -22.69 39.44
N GLN A 208 -15.85 -22.20 39.76
CA GLN A 208 -16.07 -20.77 40.03
C GLN A 208 -15.39 -20.31 41.32
N ASN A 209 -15.38 -21.14 42.36
CA ASN A 209 -14.69 -20.84 43.61
C ASN A 209 -13.16 -20.78 43.41
N GLN A 210 -12.60 -21.71 42.63
CA GLN A 210 -11.17 -21.69 42.28
C GLN A 210 -10.78 -20.41 41.52
N ARG A 211 -11.57 -20.00 40.53
CA ARG A 211 -11.32 -18.76 39.78
C ARG A 211 -11.35 -17.51 40.66
N LEU A 212 -12.25 -17.45 41.64
CA LEU A 212 -12.28 -16.32 42.58
C LEU A 212 -11.00 -16.28 43.41
N VAL A 213 -10.56 -17.42 43.94
CA VAL A 213 -9.32 -17.51 44.74
C VAL A 213 -8.09 -17.12 43.92
N GLU A 214 -7.98 -17.61 42.68
CA GLU A 214 -6.90 -17.24 41.76
C GLU A 214 -6.89 -15.73 41.48
N SER A 215 -8.06 -15.16 41.20
CA SER A 215 -8.19 -13.72 40.92
C SER A 215 -7.84 -12.85 42.14
N LEU A 216 -8.21 -13.29 43.35
CA LEU A 216 -7.83 -12.62 44.59
C LEU A 216 -6.32 -12.73 44.88
N MET A 217 -5.71 -13.88 44.58
CA MET A 217 -4.25 -14.05 44.68
C MET A 217 -3.49 -13.16 43.69
N GLU A 218 -3.92 -13.10 42.44
CA GLU A 218 -3.31 -12.23 41.42
C GLU A 218 -3.41 -10.74 41.82
N MET A 219 -4.57 -10.32 42.34
CA MET A 219 -4.77 -8.95 42.81
C MET A 219 -3.92 -8.61 44.05
N THR A 220 -3.70 -9.55 44.96
CA THR A 220 -2.87 -9.34 46.16
C THR A 220 -1.39 -9.35 45.85
N LEU A 221 -0.93 -10.20 44.93
CA LEU A 221 0.46 -10.26 44.48
C LEU A 221 0.83 -9.05 43.58
N GLY A 222 -0.08 -8.61 42.71
CA GLY A 222 0.13 -7.44 41.86
C GLY A 222 0.32 -6.13 42.63
N ASN A 223 -0.29 -6.02 43.82
CA ASN A 223 -0.21 -4.82 44.66
C ASN A 223 1.07 -4.73 45.52
N GLN A 224 1.80 -5.85 45.71
CA GLN A 224 3.08 -5.87 46.44
C GLN A 224 4.28 -5.49 45.56
N GLY A 225 4.13 -5.54 44.23
CA GLY A 225 5.19 -5.19 43.27
C GLY A 225 5.37 -3.69 43.00
N ASP A 226 4.37 -2.87 43.33
CA ASP A 226 4.38 -1.41 43.11
C ASP A 226 4.89 -0.60 44.32
N THR A 227 5.34 -1.26 45.40
CA THR A 227 5.90 -0.62 46.61
C THR A 227 7.39 -0.89 46.85
N ALA A 228 8.16 -1.19 45.80
CA ALA A 228 9.62 -1.38 45.87
C ALA A 228 10.37 -0.35 45.01
#